data_AF-A0AA42T7D4-F1
#
_entry.id   AF-A0AA42T7D4-F1
#
_cell.length_a   1.000
_cell.length_b   1.000
_cell.length_c   1.000
_cell.angle_alpha   90.00
_cell.angle_beta   90.00
_cell.angle_gamma   90.00
#
_symmetry.space_group_name_H-M   'P 1'
#
loop_
_entity.id
_entity.type
_entity.pdbx_description
1 polymer ?
#
loop_
_entity_poly.entity_id
_entity_poly.type
_entity_poly.pdbx_seq_one_letter_code
_entity_poly.pdbx_strand_id
1 'polypeptide(L)'
;MPPRKKSRFEQWFSFSRHQRRFGADQVYAALGNVDIQQLKTNIISGDQVEYTYGSDKDLNIHIQNLRQEFVGQPELSHYHASLIVLIRRDIDAQRNFNKFKALWLAERDFLLEYLNIRWLISACDTFIDYDEDMTLQAILMNAIVLINTIKAQETEAILCDLQYQENESTKHILQNERVALFDGTSALAVGTDDTFRNMRWRLDKVCAYHELGQIVIEIFDRVQNEENNNVYSRARKRHTRERTRWW
;
A
#
# COMPACT_ATOMS: atom_id res chain seq x y z
N MET A 1 8.09 -21.15 9.85
CA MET A 1 7.61 -21.62 8.53
C MET A 1 6.22 -21.07 8.31
N PRO A 2 5.92 -20.42 7.17
CA PRO A 2 4.55 -20.07 6.85
C PRO A 2 3.70 -21.34 6.78
N PRO A 3 2.42 -21.30 7.19
CA PRO A 3 1.55 -22.46 7.15
C PRO A 3 1.38 -22.99 5.72
N ARG A 4 1.24 -24.32 5.60
CA ARG A 4 1.12 -25.03 4.31
C ARG A 4 -0.01 -24.45 3.46
N LYS A 5 0.28 -24.10 2.19
CA LYS A 5 -0.76 -23.75 1.21
C LYS A 5 -1.71 -24.95 1.02
N LYS A 6 -3.00 -24.76 1.33
CA LYS A 6 -4.04 -25.79 1.17
C LYS A 6 -4.25 -26.09 -0.32
N SER A 7 -4.47 -27.35 -0.67
CA SER A 7 -4.82 -27.78 -2.03
C SER A 7 -6.20 -27.27 -2.46
N ARG A 8 -6.48 -27.19 -3.77
CA ARG A 8 -7.81 -26.76 -4.29
C ARG A 8 -8.96 -27.57 -3.69
N PHE A 9 -8.74 -28.88 -3.47
CA PHE A 9 -9.71 -29.79 -2.87
C PHE A 9 -9.99 -29.47 -1.39
N GLU A 10 -8.96 -29.21 -0.58
CA GLU A 10 -9.13 -28.81 0.82
C GLU A 10 -9.76 -27.43 0.97
N GLN A 11 -9.45 -26.53 0.05
CA GLN A 11 -10.07 -25.22 0.02
C GLN A 11 -11.55 -25.31 -0.41
N TRP A 12 -11.94 -26.32 -1.22
CA TRP A 12 -13.33 -26.54 -1.61
C TRP A 12 -14.18 -26.90 -0.39
N PHE A 13 -13.77 -27.83 0.48
CA PHE A 13 -14.52 -28.18 1.70
C PHE A 13 -14.42 -27.19 2.86
N SER A 14 -13.78 -26.03 2.67
CA SER A 14 -13.63 -25.05 3.74
C SER A 14 -14.97 -24.34 4.01
N PHE A 15 -15.63 -24.69 5.11
CA PHE A 15 -16.90 -24.08 5.53
C PHE A 15 -16.77 -22.56 5.76
N SER A 16 -15.64 -22.10 6.31
CA SER A 16 -15.35 -20.67 6.45
C SER A 16 -15.16 -19.96 5.11
N ARG A 17 -14.64 -20.65 4.09
CA ARG A 17 -14.54 -20.11 2.72
C ARG A 17 -15.91 -19.97 2.09
N HIS A 18 -16.79 -20.96 2.21
CA HIS A 18 -18.16 -20.88 1.73
C HIS A 18 -18.95 -19.75 2.41
N GLN A 19 -18.85 -19.62 3.74
CA GLN A 19 -19.47 -18.50 4.48
C GLN A 19 -19.00 -17.13 3.95
N ARG A 20 -17.73 -16.99 3.60
CA ARG A 20 -17.17 -15.74 3.06
C ARG A 20 -17.60 -15.40 1.63
N ARG A 21 -18.22 -16.34 0.92
CA ARG A 21 -18.73 -16.17 -0.44
C ARG A 21 -20.23 -15.95 -0.50
N PHE A 22 -20.91 -16.08 0.64
CA PHE A 22 -22.34 -15.81 0.73
C PHE A 22 -22.61 -14.34 0.32
N GLY A 23 -23.58 -14.14 -0.57
CA GLY A 23 -23.90 -12.83 -1.16
C GLY A 23 -23.16 -12.48 -2.47
N ALA A 24 -22.28 -13.35 -2.99
CA ALA A 24 -21.49 -13.08 -4.20
C ALA A 24 -22.32 -12.69 -5.43
N ASP A 25 -23.47 -13.33 -5.65
CA ASP A 25 -24.29 -13.10 -6.86
C ASP A 25 -24.81 -11.66 -6.95
N GLN A 26 -25.19 -11.05 -5.81
CA GLN A 26 -25.67 -9.66 -5.76
C GLN A 26 -24.54 -8.67 -6.05
N VAL A 27 -23.35 -8.89 -5.47
CA VAL A 27 -22.16 -8.09 -5.76
C VAL A 27 -21.76 -8.22 -7.23
N TYR A 28 -21.81 -9.43 -7.80
CA TYR A 28 -21.49 -9.64 -9.22
C TYR A 28 -22.40 -8.87 -10.16
N ALA A 29 -23.70 -8.87 -9.90
CA ALA A 29 -24.66 -8.12 -10.70
C ALA A 29 -24.33 -6.62 -10.69
N ALA A 30 -23.96 -6.06 -9.53
CA ALA A 30 -23.58 -4.66 -9.39
C ALA A 30 -22.25 -4.30 -10.07
N LEU A 31 -21.28 -5.24 -10.12
CA LEU A 31 -19.92 -5.00 -10.63
C LEU A 31 -19.69 -5.52 -12.08
N GLY A 32 -20.74 -5.99 -12.73
CA GLY A 32 -20.70 -6.68 -14.02
C GLY A 32 -20.32 -5.79 -15.21
N ASN A 33 -21.04 -4.67 -15.37
CA ASN A 33 -20.91 -3.67 -16.44
C ASN A 33 -21.00 -2.27 -15.83
N VAL A 34 -19.91 -1.81 -15.23
CA VAL A 34 -19.82 -0.47 -14.66
C VAL A 34 -19.28 0.51 -15.68
N ASP A 35 -19.86 1.71 -15.75
CA ASP A 35 -19.30 2.83 -16.50
C ASP A 35 -18.20 3.49 -15.67
N ILE A 36 -16.94 3.30 -16.07
CA ILE A 36 -15.78 3.85 -15.38
C ILE A 36 -15.84 5.38 -15.29
N GLN A 37 -16.32 6.07 -16.34
CA GLN A 37 -16.41 7.53 -16.31
C GLN A 37 -17.43 7.99 -15.28
N GLN A 38 -18.56 7.30 -15.19
CA GLN A 38 -19.56 7.59 -14.15
C GLN A 38 -19.00 7.36 -12.75
N LEU A 39 -18.25 6.27 -12.53
CA LEU A 39 -17.63 5.98 -11.23
C LEU A 39 -16.56 7.02 -10.82
N LYS A 40 -15.88 7.66 -11.78
CA LYS A 40 -14.92 8.73 -11.50
C LYS A 40 -15.60 10.01 -11.02
N THR A 41 -16.81 10.29 -11.50
CA THR A 41 -17.56 11.51 -11.18
C THR A 41 -18.47 11.38 -9.97
N ASN A 42 -18.98 10.17 -9.71
CA ASN A 42 -19.84 9.92 -8.57
C ASN A 42 -19.01 9.91 -7.28
N ILE A 43 -19.29 10.84 -6.37
CA ILE A 43 -18.63 10.90 -5.06
C ILE A 43 -19.47 10.15 -4.03
N ILE A 44 -18.80 9.37 -3.17
CA ILE A 44 -19.45 8.67 -2.06
C ILE A 44 -19.78 9.67 -0.96
N SER A 45 -21.09 9.90 -0.75
CA SER A 45 -21.59 10.75 0.33
C SER A 45 -21.44 10.10 1.70
N GLY A 46 -21.14 10.91 2.71
CA GLY A 46 -21.07 10.53 4.13
C GLY A 46 -20.47 11.67 4.95
N ASP A 47 -20.57 11.58 6.28
CA ASP A 47 -20.13 12.66 7.18
C ASP A 47 -18.63 12.58 7.48
N GLN A 48 -18.09 11.35 7.63
CA GLN A 48 -16.70 11.10 7.97
C GLN A 48 -16.21 9.77 7.40
N VAL A 49 -14.90 9.67 7.18
CA VAL A 49 -14.25 8.42 6.77
C VAL A 49 -14.09 7.51 7.98
N GLU A 50 -14.58 6.27 7.87
CA GLU A 50 -14.45 5.25 8.92
C GLU A 50 -13.70 4.04 8.37
N TYR A 51 -12.60 3.65 9.05
CA TYR A 51 -11.79 2.49 8.66
C TYR A 51 -12.31 1.21 9.28
N THR A 52 -12.48 0.17 8.45
CA THR A 52 -12.97 -1.13 8.92
C THR A 52 -11.91 -1.86 9.75
N TYR A 53 -12.35 -2.57 10.80
CA TYR A 53 -11.51 -3.47 11.57
C TYR A 53 -11.86 -4.93 11.24
N GLY A 54 -10.94 -5.63 10.58
CA GLY A 54 -11.15 -7.01 10.15
C GLY A 54 -12.08 -7.15 8.95
N SER A 55 -12.59 -8.36 8.72
CA SER A 55 -13.45 -8.67 7.58
C SER A 55 -14.73 -9.36 8.04
N ASP A 56 -15.89 -8.82 7.67
CA ASP A 56 -17.17 -9.51 7.88
C ASP A 56 -17.22 -10.82 7.07
N LYS A 57 -17.94 -11.81 7.59
CA LYS A 57 -18.15 -13.06 6.87
C LYS A 57 -19.05 -12.82 5.66
N ASP A 58 -20.14 -12.08 5.81
CA ASP A 58 -21.04 -11.79 4.70
C ASP A 58 -20.35 -10.82 3.71
N LEU A 59 -20.37 -11.16 2.42
CA LEU A 59 -19.69 -10.34 1.40
C LEU A 59 -20.38 -9.00 1.18
N ASN A 60 -21.72 -8.98 1.15
CA ASN A 60 -22.47 -7.74 0.94
C ASN A 60 -22.22 -6.77 2.09
N ILE A 61 -22.33 -7.26 3.32
CA ILE A 61 -22.04 -6.46 4.52
C ILE A 61 -20.60 -5.96 4.48
N HIS A 62 -19.65 -6.81 4.11
CA HIS A 62 -18.26 -6.40 4.02
C HIS A 62 -18.03 -5.29 2.99
N ILE A 63 -18.60 -5.40 1.78
CA ILE A 63 -18.47 -4.38 0.73
C ILE A 63 -19.19 -3.08 1.12
N GLN A 64 -20.34 -3.17 1.79
CA GLN A 64 -21.07 -2.01 2.32
C GLN A 64 -20.27 -1.29 3.41
N ASN A 65 -19.71 -2.02 4.37
CA ASN A 65 -18.85 -1.47 5.41
C ASN A 65 -17.60 -0.81 4.80
N LEU A 66 -17.02 -1.45 3.79
CA LEU A 66 -15.84 -0.93 3.08
C LEU A 66 -16.11 0.41 2.40
N ARG A 67 -17.36 0.67 1.99
CA ARG A 67 -17.74 1.92 1.33
C ARG A 67 -17.49 3.15 2.22
N GLN A 68 -17.58 3.00 3.54
CA GLN A 68 -17.33 4.08 4.50
C GLN A 68 -15.86 4.55 4.50
N GLU A 69 -14.93 3.69 4.06
CA GLU A 69 -13.51 4.04 3.93
C GLU A 69 -13.23 5.02 2.77
N PHE A 70 -14.24 5.26 1.93
CA PHE A 70 -14.15 6.06 0.71
C PHE A 70 -15.10 7.26 0.71
N VAL A 71 -15.68 7.61 1.86
CA VAL A 71 -16.49 8.84 1.99
C VAL A 71 -15.67 10.05 1.50
N GLY A 72 -16.31 10.87 0.66
CA GLY A 72 -15.68 12.02 0.00
C GLY A 72 -14.80 11.67 -1.20
N GLN A 73 -14.69 10.39 -1.59
CA GLN A 73 -13.91 9.95 -2.75
C GLN A 73 -14.81 9.44 -3.90
N PRO A 74 -14.29 9.39 -5.13
CA PRO A 74 -14.96 8.76 -6.26
C PRO A 74 -15.34 7.30 -6.01
N GLU A 75 -16.49 6.87 -6.52
CA GLU A 75 -16.94 5.49 -6.46
C GLU A 75 -15.95 4.51 -7.10
N LEU A 76 -15.12 4.99 -8.04
CA LEU A 76 -14.08 4.17 -8.66
C LEU A 76 -13.07 3.62 -7.63
N SER A 77 -12.76 4.38 -6.57
CA SER A 77 -11.87 3.92 -5.50
C SER A 77 -12.47 2.73 -4.72
N HIS A 78 -13.78 2.80 -4.43
CA HIS A 78 -14.52 1.70 -3.81
C HIS A 78 -14.66 0.50 -4.75
N TYR A 79 -14.87 0.73 -6.05
CA TYR A 79 -14.88 -0.31 -7.07
C TYR A 79 -13.56 -1.09 -7.11
N HIS A 80 -12.44 -0.38 -7.17
CA HIS A 80 -11.09 -0.96 -7.11
C HIS A 80 -10.92 -1.86 -5.88
N ALA A 81 -11.28 -1.37 -4.70
CA ALA A 81 -11.20 -2.15 -3.46
C ALA A 81 -12.14 -3.36 -3.45
N SER A 82 -13.32 -3.23 -4.04
CA SER A 82 -14.28 -4.33 -4.18
C SER A 82 -13.71 -5.46 -5.04
N LEU A 83 -13.00 -5.14 -6.13
CA LEU A 83 -12.29 -6.13 -6.94
C LEU A 83 -11.24 -6.90 -6.12
N ILE A 84 -10.43 -6.19 -5.32
CA ILE A 84 -9.45 -6.82 -4.42
C ILE A 84 -10.12 -7.78 -3.44
N VAL A 85 -11.25 -7.38 -2.83
CA VAL A 85 -12.00 -8.24 -1.91
C VAL A 85 -12.47 -9.52 -2.60
N LEU A 86 -13.01 -9.42 -3.82
CA LEU A 86 -13.45 -10.58 -4.59
C LEU A 86 -12.28 -11.52 -4.90
N ILE A 87 -11.15 -10.97 -5.36
CA ILE A 87 -9.92 -11.72 -5.65
C ILE A 87 -9.43 -12.44 -4.38
N ARG A 88 -9.30 -11.75 -3.25
CA ARG A 88 -8.81 -12.34 -1.98
C ARG A 88 -9.74 -13.39 -1.39
N ARG A 89 -11.03 -13.35 -1.70
CA ARG A 89 -12.02 -14.38 -1.34
C ARG A 89 -12.11 -15.51 -2.39
N ASP A 90 -11.27 -15.45 -3.41
CA ASP A 90 -11.18 -16.37 -4.54
C ASP A 90 -12.54 -16.52 -5.26
N ILE A 91 -13.28 -15.42 -5.37
CA ILE A 91 -14.56 -15.37 -6.07
C ILE A 91 -14.23 -14.93 -7.50
N ASP A 92 -14.41 -15.82 -8.49
CA ASP A 92 -14.04 -15.62 -9.90
C ASP A 92 -12.69 -14.88 -10.06
N ALA A 93 -11.68 -15.36 -9.32
CA ALA A 93 -10.45 -14.61 -9.04
C ALA A 93 -9.74 -14.16 -10.32
N GLN A 94 -9.62 -15.05 -11.31
CA GLN A 94 -8.96 -14.72 -12.57
C GLN A 94 -9.71 -13.62 -13.34
N ARG A 95 -11.05 -13.69 -13.40
CA ARG A 95 -11.83 -12.69 -14.11
C ARG A 95 -11.78 -11.34 -13.41
N ASN A 96 -11.90 -11.32 -12.08
CA ASN A 96 -11.80 -10.08 -11.31
C ASN A 96 -10.37 -9.51 -11.33
N PHE A 97 -9.34 -10.35 -11.34
CA PHE A 97 -7.96 -9.92 -11.56
C PHE A 97 -7.77 -9.29 -12.94
N ASN A 98 -8.33 -9.89 -14.01
CA ASN A 98 -8.28 -9.30 -15.35
C ASN A 98 -8.95 -7.92 -15.39
N LYS A 99 -10.11 -7.75 -14.72
CA LYS A 99 -10.77 -6.43 -14.58
C LYS A 99 -9.89 -5.45 -13.81
N PHE A 100 -9.32 -5.88 -12.69
CA PHE A 100 -8.43 -5.09 -11.85
C PHE A 100 -7.18 -4.62 -12.61
N LYS A 101 -6.53 -5.52 -13.35
CA LYS A 101 -5.39 -5.20 -14.20
C LYS A 101 -5.76 -4.21 -15.30
N ALA A 102 -6.86 -4.45 -16.02
CA ALA A 102 -7.35 -3.53 -17.04
C ALA A 102 -7.66 -2.13 -16.48
N LEU A 103 -8.25 -2.06 -15.29
CA LEU A 103 -8.52 -0.81 -14.59
C LEU A 103 -7.23 -0.04 -14.29
N TRP A 104 -6.21 -0.70 -13.74
CA TRP A 104 -4.92 -0.08 -13.44
C TRP A 104 -4.16 0.40 -14.68
N LEU A 105 -4.19 -0.38 -15.77
CA LEU A 105 -3.55 0.00 -17.02
C LEU A 105 -4.25 1.20 -17.69
N ALA A 106 -5.56 1.33 -17.52
CA ALA A 106 -6.33 2.42 -18.13
C ALA A 106 -6.36 3.70 -17.26
N GLU A 107 -6.45 3.57 -15.95
CA GLU A 107 -6.78 4.67 -15.02
C GLU A 107 -5.70 4.91 -13.95
N ARG A 108 -4.46 4.46 -14.21
CA ARG A 108 -3.33 4.52 -13.26
C ARG A 108 -3.26 5.86 -12.52
N ASP A 109 -3.16 6.96 -13.25
CA ASP A 109 -2.88 8.28 -12.66
C ASP A 109 -4.04 8.73 -11.74
N PHE A 110 -5.28 8.43 -12.12
CA PHE A 110 -6.44 8.68 -11.28
C PHE A 110 -6.42 7.82 -9.99
N LEU A 111 -6.09 6.54 -10.12
CA LEU A 111 -6.00 5.65 -8.96
C LEU A 111 -4.88 6.08 -8.02
N LEU A 112 -3.74 6.51 -8.55
CA LEU A 112 -2.67 7.09 -7.76
C LEU A 112 -3.19 8.31 -6.99
N GLU A 113 -3.82 9.27 -7.65
CA GLU A 113 -4.37 10.47 -7.00
C GLU A 113 -5.32 10.17 -5.84
N TYR A 114 -6.29 9.27 -6.02
CA TYR A 114 -7.37 9.08 -5.05
C TYR A 114 -7.14 7.98 -4.01
N LEU A 115 -6.40 6.91 -4.33
CA LEU A 115 -6.23 5.80 -3.37
C LEU A 115 -5.21 6.15 -2.29
N ASN A 116 -5.53 5.92 -1.02
CA ASN A 116 -4.54 6.02 0.05
C ASN A 116 -3.47 4.91 -0.01
N ILE A 117 -2.37 5.06 0.73
CA ILE A 117 -1.24 4.10 0.73
C ILE A 117 -1.69 2.66 1.04
N ARG A 118 -2.68 2.47 1.92
CA ARG A 118 -3.18 1.11 2.24
C ARG A 118 -3.76 0.42 1.02
N TRP A 119 -4.51 1.15 0.19
CA TRP A 119 -5.06 0.60 -1.05
C TRP A 119 -4.02 0.46 -2.17
N LEU A 120 -3.03 1.35 -2.24
CA LEU A 120 -1.88 1.18 -3.15
C LEU A 120 -1.06 -0.08 -2.82
N ILE A 121 -0.83 -0.35 -1.52
CA ILE A 121 -0.17 -1.58 -1.06
C ILE A 121 -1.03 -2.81 -1.33
N SER A 122 -2.35 -2.72 -1.11
CA SER A 122 -3.26 -3.82 -1.45
C SER A 122 -3.25 -4.12 -2.95
N ALA A 123 -3.07 -3.10 -3.81
CA ALA A 123 -2.88 -3.29 -5.24
C ALA A 123 -1.55 -3.97 -5.56
N CYS A 124 -0.46 -3.56 -4.89
CA CYS A 124 0.85 -4.23 -5.01
C CYS A 124 0.75 -5.72 -4.67
N ASP A 125 0.19 -6.07 -3.51
CA ASP A 125 -0.02 -7.46 -3.08
C ASP A 125 -0.83 -8.24 -4.12
N THR A 126 -1.88 -7.63 -4.68
CA THR A 126 -2.74 -8.27 -5.68
C THR A 126 -1.99 -8.58 -6.98
N PHE A 127 -1.15 -7.67 -7.49
CA PHE A 127 -0.31 -7.95 -8.65
C PHE A 127 0.79 -8.98 -8.36
N ILE A 128 1.41 -8.91 -7.18
CA ILE A 128 2.44 -9.86 -6.77
C ILE A 128 1.90 -11.30 -6.73
N ASP A 129 0.67 -11.48 -6.22
CA ASP A 129 0.07 -12.81 -6.06
C ASP A 129 -0.51 -13.39 -7.37
N TYR A 130 -0.90 -12.55 -8.35
CA TYR A 130 -1.72 -12.98 -9.49
C TYR A 130 -1.17 -12.62 -10.88
N ASP A 131 -0.26 -11.65 -11.03
CA ASP A 131 0.34 -11.35 -12.32
C ASP A 131 1.40 -12.39 -12.70
N GLU A 132 1.65 -12.59 -13.99
CA GLU A 132 2.69 -13.51 -14.48
C GLU A 132 4.02 -12.79 -14.74
N ASP A 133 4.03 -11.46 -14.82
CA ASP A 133 5.26 -10.68 -15.04
C ASP A 133 6.10 -10.58 -13.75
N MET A 134 7.12 -11.44 -13.67
CA MET A 134 8.10 -11.44 -12.58
C MET A 134 8.82 -10.09 -12.38
N THR A 135 8.99 -9.30 -13.45
CA THR A 135 9.60 -7.97 -13.36
C THR A 135 8.69 -7.04 -12.58
N LEU A 136 7.40 -7.00 -12.92
CA LEU A 136 6.40 -6.24 -12.18
C LEU A 136 6.33 -6.69 -10.73
N GLN A 137 6.27 -7.99 -10.46
CA GLN A 137 6.25 -8.51 -9.08
C GLN A 137 7.47 -8.03 -8.29
N ALA A 138 8.67 -8.11 -8.86
CA ALA A 138 9.91 -7.66 -8.23
C ALA A 138 9.92 -6.14 -7.98
N ILE A 139 9.42 -5.34 -8.93
CA ILE A 139 9.26 -3.89 -8.77
C ILE A 139 8.34 -3.60 -7.57
N LEU A 140 7.14 -4.18 -7.55
CA LEU A 140 6.12 -3.89 -6.53
C LEU A 140 6.53 -4.37 -5.13
N MET A 141 7.35 -5.43 -5.03
CA MET A 141 7.92 -5.87 -3.75
C MET A 141 8.74 -4.76 -3.05
N ASN A 142 9.29 -3.79 -3.77
CA ASN A 142 9.99 -2.65 -3.15
C ASN A 142 9.04 -1.80 -2.29
N ALA A 143 7.79 -1.59 -2.72
CA ALA A 143 6.78 -0.89 -1.92
C ALA A 143 6.41 -1.68 -0.66
N ILE A 144 6.30 -3.01 -0.78
CA ILE A 144 5.97 -3.91 0.33
C ILE A 144 7.07 -3.86 1.40
N VAL A 145 8.33 -3.97 0.99
CA VAL A 145 9.47 -3.88 1.91
C VAL A 145 9.50 -2.52 2.60
N LEU A 146 9.40 -1.42 1.83
CA LEU A 146 9.40 -0.06 2.37
C LEU A 146 8.33 0.15 3.44
N ILE A 147 7.06 -0.13 3.11
CA ILE A 147 5.95 0.13 4.03
C ILE A 147 5.97 -0.81 5.23
N ASN A 148 6.32 -2.08 5.06
CA ASN A 148 6.37 -3.00 6.20
C ASN A 148 7.52 -2.68 7.15
N THR A 149 8.67 -2.19 6.66
CA THR A 149 9.75 -1.71 7.52
C THR A 149 9.33 -0.47 8.32
N ILE A 150 8.69 0.51 7.67
CA ILE A 150 8.16 1.69 8.38
C ILE A 150 7.12 1.26 9.41
N LYS A 151 6.14 0.44 9.03
CA LYS A 151 5.10 -0.06 9.95
C LYS A 151 5.69 -0.79 11.15
N ALA A 152 6.69 -1.65 10.95
CA ALA A 152 7.34 -2.37 12.05
C ALA A 152 7.97 -1.39 13.04
N GLN A 153 8.73 -0.41 12.55
CA GLN A 153 9.39 0.58 13.40
C GLN A 153 8.41 1.52 14.10
N GLU A 154 7.35 1.99 13.43
CA GLU A 154 6.33 2.84 14.05
C GLU A 154 5.47 2.05 15.05
N THR A 155 5.20 0.77 14.78
CA THR A 155 4.48 -0.11 15.72
C THR A 155 5.29 -0.35 16.99
N GLU A 156 6.59 -0.62 16.86
CA GLU A 156 7.48 -0.77 18.03
C GLU A 156 7.55 0.53 18.84
N ALA A 157 7.63 1.68 18.18
CA ALA A 157 7.60 2.96 18.87
C ALA A 157 6.31 3.19 19.66
N ILE A 158 5.15 2.86 19.11
CA ILE A 158 3.86 2.92 19.82
C ILE A 158 3.85 1.92 20.98
N LEU A 159 4.30 0.68 20.76
CA LEU A 159 4.34 -0.36 21.77
C LEU A 159 5.22 0.02 22.97
N CYS A 160 6.33 0.68 22.70
CA CYS A 160 7.31 1.11 23.71
C CYS A 160 7.07 2.54 24.24
N ASP A 161 5.99 3.20 23.83
CA ASP A 161 5.68 4.60 24.18
C ASP A 161 6.87 5.55 23.91
N LEU A 162 7.54 5.37 22.77
CA LEU A 162 8.69 6.18 22.39
C LEU A 162 8.27 7.60 22.01
N GLN A 163 8.90 8.58 22.64
CA GLN A 163 8.72 9.99 22.34
C GLN A 163 9.88 10.49 21.46
N TYR A 164 9.56 11.05 20.29
CA TYR A 164 10.56 11.53 19.32
C TYR A 164 11.09 12.94 19.65
N GLN A 165 11.69 13.10 20.82
CA GLN A 165 12.37 14.33 21.22
C GLN A 165 13.82 14.32 20.74
N GLU A 166 14.25 15.41 20.09
CA GLU A 166 15.62 15.54 19.63
C GLU A 166 16.57 15.80 20.79
N ASN A 167 17.64 15.03 20.85
CA ASN A 167 18.78 15.30 21.70
C ASN A 167 19.87 15.98 20.87
N GLU A 168 20.16 17.24 21.17
CA GLU A 168 21.13 18.04 20.41
C GLU A 168 22.56 17.51 20.50
N SER A 169 22.98 16.90 21.63
CA SER A 169 24.31 16.29 21.71
C SER A 169 24.41 15.03 20.85
N THR A 170 23.39 14.17 20.87
CA THR A 170 23.32 12.99 20.00
C THR A 170 23.25 13.39 18.52
N LYS A 171 22.50 14.43 18.19
CA LYS A 171 22.40 14.98 16.83
C LYS A 171 23.75 15.49 16.32
N HIS A 172 24.50 16.22 17.15
CA HIS A 172 25.85 16.66 16.81
C HIS A 172 26.78 15.47 16.55
N ILE A 173 26.70 14.40 17.35
CA ILE A 173 27.47 13.17 17.12
C ILE A 173 27.07 12.54 15.78
N LEU A 174 25.77 12.36 15.52
CA LEU A 174 25.27 11.79 14.26
C LEU A 174 25.57 12.65 13.02
N GLN A 175 25.89 13.93 13.20
CA GLN A 175 26.28 14.82 12.11
C GLN A 175 27.78 14.73 11.77
N ASN A 176 28.62 14.41 12.75
CA ASN A 176 30.07 14.58 12.64
C ASN A 176 30.86 13.27 12.81
N GLU A 177 30.23 12.22 13.33
CA GLU A 177 30.88 10.97 13.70
C GLU A 177 30.17 9.74 13.12
N ARG A 178 30.94 8.69 12.86
CA ARG A 178 30.38 7.39 12.48
C ARG A 178 29.91 6.66 13.72
N VAL A 179 28.59 6.64 13.94
CA VAL A 179 27.96 5.84 15.01
C VAL A 179 27.65 4.45 14.48
N ALA A 180 28.26 3.42 15.06
CA ALA A 180 27.97 2.04 14.70
C ALA A 180 26.56 1.63 15.12
N LEU A 181 25.88 0.85 14.28
CA LEU A 181 24.62 0.18 14.61
C LEU A 181 24.90 -1.32 14.77
N PHE A 182 24.35 -2.15 13.89
CA PHE A 182 24.51 -3.61 13.89
C PHE A 182 25.27 -4.07 12.66
N ASP A 183 25.92 -5.24 12.76
CA ASP A 183 26.54 -5.95 11.63
C ASP A 183 27.39 -5.08 10.69
N GLY A 184 28.26 -4.25 11.27
CA GLY A 184 29.15 -3.36 10.50
C GLY A 184 28.48 -2.14 9.85
N THR A 185 27.16 -1.99 9.96
CA THR A 185 26.43 -0.78 9.51
C THR A 185 26.59 0.39 10.47
N SER A 186 26.29 1.60 10.00
CA SER A 186 26.32 2.82 10.80
C SER A 186 25.02 3.61 10.66
N ALA A 187 24.75 4.46 11.64
CA ALA A 187 23.66 5.41 11.58
C ALA A 187 23.86 6.38 10.41
N LEU A 188 22.74 6.93 9.92
CA LEU A 188 22.75 7.96 8.89
C LEU A 188 23.39 9.24 9.42
N ALA A 189 24.14 9.93 8.57
CA ALA A 189 24.61 11.28 8.83
C ALA A 189 23.44 12.27 8.83
N VAL A 190 22.90 12.57 10.02
CA VAL A 190 21.65 13.34 10.15
C VAL A 190 21.78 14.68 9.42
N GLY A 191 20.84 14.95 8.52
CA GLY A 191 20.77 16.21 7.79
C GLY A 191 21.51 16.25 6.45
N THR A 192 22.49 15.36 6.21
CA THR A 192 23.35 15.47 5.01
C THR A 192 23.61 14.16 4.27
N ASP A 193 23.24 13.01 4.84
CA ASP A 193 23.41 11.69 4.25
C ASP A 193 22.80 11.57 2.84
N ASP A 194 23.40 10.77 1.97
CA ASP A 194 22.97 10.55 0.59
C ASP A 194 22.32 9.17 0.36
N THR A 195 22.20 8.33 1.40
CA THR A 195 21.67 6.96 1.32
C THR A 195 20.27 6.96 0.72
N PHE A 196 19.35 7.81 1.20
CA PHE A 196 17.99 7.88 0.66
C PHE A 196 17.93 8.44 -0.76
N ARG A 197 18.82 9.38 -1.13
CA ARG A 197 18.91 9.87 -2.51
C ARG A 197 19.40 8.77 -3.45
N ASN A 198 20.45 8.07 -3.06
CA ASN A 198 21.00 6.97 -3.84
C ASN A 198 19.99 5.83 -3.98
N MET A 199 19.20 5.56 -2.94
CA MET A 199 18.08 4.62 -2.99
C MET A 199 16.99 5.11 -3.94
N ARG A 200 16.53 6.37 -3.83
CA ARG A 200 15.50 6.95 -4.71
C ARG A 200 15.90 6.85 -6.18
N TRP A 201 17.13 7.21 -6.53
CA TRP A 201 17.59 7.13 -7.91
C TRP A 201 17.59 5.69 -8.46
N ARG A 202 17.97 4.72 -7.64
CA ARG A 202 17.90 3.30 -8.04
C ARG A 202 16.44 2.84 -8.18
N LEU A 203 15.56 3.32 -7.29
CA LEU A 203 14.14 3.05 -7.35
C LEU A 203 13.54 3.60 -8.64
N ASP A 204 13.85 4.83 -9.03
CA ASP A 204 13.42 5.44 -10.31
C ASP A 204 13.81 4.57 -11.50
N LYS A 205 15.07 4.10 -11.54
CA LYS A 205 15.55 3.24 -12.63
C LYS A 205 14.80 1.91 -12.68
N VAL A 206 14.57 1.28 -11.54
CA VAL A 206 13.90 -0.03 -11.45
C VAL A 206 12.41 0.10 -11.79
N CYS A 207 11.74 1.12 -11.25
CA CYS A 207 10.33 1.39 -11.51
C CYS A 207 10.06 1.78 -12.97
N ALA A 208 11.04 2.33 -13.70
CA ALA A 208 10.90 2.66 -15.12
C ALA A 208 10.73 1.44 -16.04
N TYR A 209 11.04 0.21 -15.58
CA TYR A 209 10.89 -1.00 -16.40
C TYR A 209 9.44 -1.46 -16.59
N HIS A 210 8.49 -0.93 -15.82
CA HIS A 210 7.08 -1.25 -15.97
C HIS A 210 6.20 -0.03 -15.63
N GLU A 211 5.13 0.22 -16.38
CA GLU A 211 4.29 1.41 -16.21
C GLU A 211 3.62 1.53 -14.84
N LEU A 212 3.30 0.38 -14.22
CA LEU A 212 2.78 0.27 -12.85
C LEU A 212 3.87 0.43 -11.77
N GLY A 213 5.14 0.58 -12.15
CA GLY A 213 6.21 0.95 -11.22
C GLY A 213 5.97 2.30 -10.55
N GLN A 214 5.13 3.16 -11.14
CA GLN A 214 4.69 4.42 -10.55
C GLN A 214 3.95 4.25 -9.22
N ILE A 215 3.33 3.10 -8.95
CA ILE A 215 2.71 2.83 -7.64
C ILE A 215 3.77 2.89 -6.52
N VAL A 216 4.96 2.35 -6.79
CA VAL A 216 6.06 2.34 -5.82
C VAL A 216 6.60 3.75 -5.61
N ILE A 217 6.72 4.52 -6.69
CA ILE A 217 7.16 5.92 -6.65
C ILE A 217 6.19 6.77 -5.85
N GLU A 218 4.89 6.66 -6.14
CA GLU A 218 3.85 7.39 -5.42
C GLU A 218 3.87 7.06 -3.91
N ILE A 219 4.03 5.78 -3.55
CA ILE A 219 4.15 5.38 -2.15
C ILE A 219 5.42 5.99 -1.52
N PHE A 220 6.55 5.95 -2.22
CA PHE A 220 7.80 6.53 -1.75
C PHE A 220 7.67 8.04 -1.51
N ASP A 221 6.96 8.75 -2.38
CA ASP A 221 6.76 10.20 -2.23
C ASP A 221 5.82 10.51 -1.07
N ARG A 222 4.71 9.77 -0.92
CA ARG A 222 3.77 9.99 0.18
C ARG A 222 4.35 9.72 1.56
N VAL A 223 5.23 8.73 1.73
CA VAL A 223 5.85 8.51 3.06
C VAL A 223 6.68 9.72 3.51
N GLN A 224 7.06 10.62 2.60
CA GLN A 224 7.76 11.87 2.93
C GLN A 224 6.83 12.99 3.41
N ASN A 225 5.51 12.86 3.28
CA ASN A 225 4.57 13.90 3.66
C ASN A 225 4.58 14.12 5.17
N GLU A 226 4.59 15.39 5.60
CA GLU A 226 4.66 15.74 7.02
C GLU A 226 3.46 15.21 7.81
N GLU A 227 2.26 15.20 7.22
CA GLU A 227 1.04 14.68 7.85
C GLU A 227 1.12 13.22 8.30
N ASN A 228 1.96 12.41 7.62
CA ASN A 228 2.11 11.00 7.93
C ASN A 228 2.97 10.75 9.17
N ASN A 229 3.71 11.77 9.63
CA ASN A 229 4.57 11.74 10.83
C ASN A 229 5.25 10.38 11.06
N ASN A 230 6.04 9.95 10.08
CA ASN A 230 6.80 8.69 10.14
C ASN A 230 8.30 8.99 10.03
N VAL A 231 9.15 7.97 10.12
CA VAL A 231 10.60 8.13 10.05
C VAL A 231 11.11 8.84 8.78
N TYR A 232 10.49 8.62 7.62
CA TYR A 232 10.87 9.28 6.37
C TYR A 232 10.50 10.77 6.39
N SER A 233 9.27 11.12 6.78
CA SER A 233 8.87 12.54 6.85
C SER A 233 9.68 13.31 7.89
N ARG A 234 9.97 12.69 9.05
CA ARG A 234 10.87 13.29 10.05
C ARG A 234 12.31 13.38 9.55
N ALA A 235 12.82 12.41 8.81
CA ALA A 235 14.16 12.47 8.20
C ALA A 235 14.26 13.59 7.15
N ARG A 236 13.24 13.74 6.30
CA ARG A 236 13.14 14.82 5.31
C ARG A 236 13.16 16.19 6.00
N LYS A 237 12.37 16.37 7.05
CA LYS A 237 12.33 17.63 7.84
C LYS A 237 13.69 18.01 8.42
N ARG A 238 14.52 17.03 8.76
CA ARG A 238 15.88 17.24 9.29
C ARG A 238 16.93 17.46 8.22
N HIS A 239 16.60 17.19 6.95
CA HIS A 239 17.56 17.26 5.86
C HIS A 239 17.83 18.72 5.47
N THR A 240 19.12 19.08 5.36
CA THR A 240 19.55 20.46 5.10
C THR A 240 20.41 20.60 3.85
N ARG A 241 20.89 19.48 3.27
CA ARG A 241 21.82 19.50 2.14
C ARG A 241 21.13 19.27 0.80
N GLU A 242 20.95 20.34 0.03
CA GLU A 242 20.24 20.27 -1.27
C GLU A 242 20.80 19.21 -2.24
N ARG A 243 22.13 19.02 -2.28
CA ARG A 243 22.77 18.04 -3.17
C ARG A 243 22.46 16.58 -2.81
N THR A 244 22.01 16.29 -1.59
CA THR A 244 21.69 14.92 -1.14
C THR A 244 20.20 14.70 -0.87
N ARG A 245 19.37 15.65 -1.30
CA ARG A 245 17.91 15.56 -1.32
C ARG A 245 17.42 14.38 -2.19
N TRP A 246 16.32 13.75 -1.75
CA TRP A 246 15.70 12.57 -2.36
C TRP A 246 14.20 12.71 -2.68
N TRP A 247 13.63 13.88 -2.41
CA TRP A 247 12.25 14.25 -2.73
C TRP A 247 12.23 15.42 -3.74
#